data_AF-A0A1F4QU87-F1
#
_entry.id   AF-A0A1F4QU87-F1
#
_cell.length_a   1.000
_cell.length_b   1.000
_cell.length_c   1.000
_cell.angle_alpha   90.00
_cell.angle_beta   90.00
_cell.angle_gamma   90.00
#
_symmetry.space_group_name_H-M   'P 1'
#
loop_
_entity.id
_entity.type
_entity.pdbx_description
1 polymer ?
#
loop_
_entity_poly.entity_id
_entity_poly.type
_entity_poly.pdbx_seq_one_letter_code
_entity_poly.pdbx_strand_id
1 'polypeptide(L)'
;MTDTNPAPLLNEIMASNTSTIKDRDGDYADWIEIYNPGNTVIDLTGFGLSDDPDDLFKWVFPKSLLPPGGFKLVFASGKNYPTEGQHFHTNFKIKSAGETVLLSDPAGSVVDRVSTVRIASDYSWGRQPDGAADWFFFDVPTPETSNVTAGYTAFSAPVEFSQSGGFYRNSLLLEITSAGQEAEIRYTLDCSEPDQNSILYSIPIRIQKTTVVRARTFTAGLLPGKVTTHTYLIDETSTLPVISLSTNREHLFDKNTGIYENFWDDWERPIHFELFETDGRQATVSTGASRSAVG
;
A
#
# COMPACT_ATOMS: atom_id res chain seq x y z
N MET A 1 43.83 -1.67 6.95
CA MET A 1 42.41 -1.36 6.78
C MET A 1 41.70 -2.06 7.91
N THR A 2 40.91 -1.36 8.71
CA THR A 2 40.09 -2.01 9.75
C THR A 2 39.03 -2.83 9.02
N ASP A 3 39.28 -4.14 8.94
CA ASP A 3 38.41 -5.15 8.35
C ASP A 3 37.19 -5.36 9.24
N THR A 4 36.34 -4.33 9.30
CA THR A 4 35.03 -4.42 9.94
C THR A 4 34.03 -4.75 8.84
N ASN A 5 33.49 -5.97 8.87
CA ASN A 5 32.37 -6.33 8.03
C ASN A 5 31.26 -5.27 8.20
N PRO A 6 30.72 -4.70 7.11
CA PRO A 6 29.60 -3.77 7.18
C PRO A 6 28.45 -4.31 8.03
N ALA A 7 27.76 -3.43 8.74
CA ALA A 7 26.55 -3.80 9.48
C ALA A 7 25.42 -4.23 8.52
N PRO A 8 24.49 -5.09 8.95
CA PRO A 8 23.30 -5.39 8.15
C PRO A 8 22.41 -4.14 8.03
N LEU A 9 21.72 -4.00 6.91
CA LEU A 9 20.90 -2.83 6.57
C LEU A 9 19.46 -3.24 6.30
N LEU A 10 18.51 -2.38 6.66
CA LEU A 10 17.14 -2.45 6.15
C LEU A 10 17.18 -2.13 4.65
N ASN A 11 16.59 -2.98 3.81
CA ASN A 11 16.73 -2.89 2.36
C ASN A 11 15.42 -2.59 1.63
N GLU A 12 14.34 -3.27 1.98
CA GLU A 12 13.04 -3.11 1.33
C GLU A 12 11.92 -3.41 2.33
N ILE A 13 10.84 -2.63 2.29
CA ILE A 13 9.72 -2.71 3.22
C ILE A 13 8.41 -2.62 2.46
N MET A 14 7.49 -3.53 2.76
CA MET A 14 6.10 -3.46 2.33
C MET A 14 5.18 -3.43 3.56
N ALA A 15 4.41 -2.35 3.68
CA ALA A 15 3.51 -2.11 4.83
C ALA A 15 2.03 -2.41 4.54
N SER A 16 1.73 -2.93 3.35
CA SER A 16 0.41 -3.45 2.99
C SER A 16 0.57 -4.37 1.79
N ASN A 17 0.72 -5.66 2.08
CA ASN A 17 0.83 -6.71 1.06
C ASN A 17 -0.55 -7.29 0.78
N THR A 18 -0.97 -7.35 -0.49
CA THR A 18 -2.24 -7.97 -0.86
C THR A 18 -2.12 -8.99 -1.99
N SER A 19 -0.99 -8.99 -2.71
CA SER A 19 -0.75 -9.89 -3.84
C SER A 19 0.70 -10.33 -4.05
N THR A 20 1.68 -9.68 -3.39
CA THR A 20 3.09 -9.82 -3.73
C THR A 20 3.69 -11.15 -3.29
N ILE A 21 3.62 -11.47 -1.98
CA ILE A 21 4.17 -12.71 -1.42
C ILE A 21 3.30 -13.22 -0.28
N LYS A 22 2.95 -14.51 -0.31
CA LYS A 22 2.20 -15.15 0.78
C LYS A 22 3.17 -15.72 1.82
N ASP A 23 2.76 -15.67 3.07
CA ASP A 23 3.39 -16.44 4.12
C ASP A 23 2.99 -17.93 4.04
N ARG A 24 3.54 -18.74 4.96
CA ARG A 24 3.29 -20.18 5.02
C ARG A 24 1.83 -20.55 5.34
N ASP A 25 1.07 -19.64 5.95
CA ASP A 25 -0.33 -19.83 6.30
C ASP A 25 -1.25 -19.37 5.15
N GLY A 26 -0.68 -18.75 4.10
CA GLY A 26 -1.40 -18.26 2.93
C GLY A 26 -1.76 -16.77 2.99
N ASP A 27 -1.33 -16.05 4.03
CA ASP A 27 -1.66 -14.64 4.26
C ASP A 27 -0.66 -13.72 3.57
N TYR A 28 -1.14 -12.57 3.10
CA TYR A 28 -0.28 -11.48 2.60
C TYR A 28 0.07 -10.54 3.75
N ALA A 29 1.08 -10.91 4.54
CA ALA A 29 1.55 -10.06 5.64
C ALA A 29 2.52 -8.97 5.13
N ASP A 30 2.57 -7.86 5.87
CA ASP A 30 3.63 -6.87 5.74
C ASP A 30 4.99 -7.56 5.93
N TRP A 31 6.05 -7.01 5.34
CA TRP A 31 7.37 -7.60 5.44
C TRP A 31 8.48 -6.54 5.42
N ILE A 32 9.59 -6.93 6.04
CA ILE A 32 10.83 -6.17 6.16
C ILE A 32 11.95 -7.05 5.62
N GLU A 33 12.75 -6.50 4.73
CA GLU A 33 13.94 -7.16 4.21
C GLU A 33 15.21 -6.54 4.79
N ILE A 34 16.14 -7.40 5.21
CA ILE A 34 17.47 -7.04 5.67
C ILE A 34 18.50 -7.52 4.66
N TYR A 35 19.46 -6.67 4.32
CA TYR A 35 20.55 -6.93 3.39
C TYR A 35 21.91 -6.95 4.10
N ASN A 36 22.80 -7.84 3.65
CA ASN A 36 24.20 -7.85 4.05
C ASN A 36 25.07 -7.24 2.93
N PRO A 37 25.52 -5.98 3.07
CA PRO A 37 26.38 -5.33 2.08
C PRO A 37 27.85 -5.78 2.15
N GLY A 38 28.19 -6.64 3.11
CA GLY A 38 29.52 -7.15 3.34
C GLY A 38 29.89 -8.36 2.47
N ASN A 39 31.15 -8.78 2.61
CA ASN A 39 31.73 -9.94 1.92
C ASN A 39 31.85 -11.17 2.84
N THR A 40 31.40 -11.08 4.10
CA THR A 40 31.37 -12.18 5.07
C THR A 40 29.97 -12.37 5.67
N VAL A 41 29.70 -13.58 6.18
CA VAL A 41 28.41 -13.91 6.81
C VAL A 41 28.19 -13.03 8.03
N ILE A 42 27.00 -12.44 8.16
CA ILE A 42 26.54 -11.75 9.38
C ILE A 42 25.69 -12.73 10.18
N ASP A 43 26.00 -12.89 11.46
CA ASP A 43 25.12 -13.58 12.41
C ASP A 43 24.14 -12.56 13.00
N LEU A 44 22.86 -12.69 12.64
CA LEU A 44 21.79 -11.82 13.13
C LEU A 44 21.25 -12.26 14.49
N THR A 45 21.77 -13.35 15.08
CA THR A 45 21.28 -13.86 16.38
C THR A 45 21.32 -12.76 17.44
N GLY A 46 20.17 -12.48 18.06
CA GLY A 46 20.05 -11.47 19.12
C GLY A 46 19.92 -10.02 18.63
N PHE A 47 19.94 -9.76 17.33
CA PHE A 47 19.59 -8.43 16.80
C PHE A 47 18.14 -8.10 17.12
N GLY A 48 17.85 -6.82 17.39
CA GLY A 48 16.51 -6.31 17.61
C GLY A 48 15.91 -5.74 16.33
N LEU A 49 14.64 -6.05 16.06
CA LEU A 49 13.81 -5.42 15.04
C LEU A 49 12.61 -4.77 15.72
N SER A 50 12.35 -3.50 15.41
CA SER A 50 11.31 -2.74 16.10
C SER A 50 10.68 -1.67 15.21
N ASP A 51 9.40 -1.40 15.45
CA ASP A 51 8.63 -0.24 14.98
C ASP A 51 8.53 0.89 16.04
N ASP A 52 9.20 0.73 17.17
CA ASP A 52 9.14 1.63 18.34
C ASP A 52 10.56 2.09 18.75
N PRO A 53 10.88 3.39 18.67
CA PRO A 53 12.19 3.89 19.07
C PRO A 53 12.45 3.79 20.58
N ASP A 54 11.41 3.59 21.41
CA ASP A 54 11.54 3.46 22.86
C ASP A 54 11.71 1.99 23.31
N ASP A 55 11.53 1.03 22.39
CA ASP A 55 11.76 -0.41 22.61
C ASP A 55 12.50 -1.02 21.42
N LEU A 56 13.83 -1.02 21.45
CA LEU A 56 14.67 -1.52 20.34
C LEU A 56 14.57 -3.04 20.12
N PHE A 57 14.03 -3.80 21.07
CA PHE A 57 14.01 -5.26 21.06
C PHE A 57 12.60 -5.84 21.06
N LYS A 58 11.61 -5.10 20.52
CA LYS A 58 10.23 -5.58 20.36
C LYS A 58 10.16 -6.99 19.76
N TRP A 59 10.95 -7.24 18.74
CA TRP A 59 11.22 -8.58 18.23
C TRP A 59 12.73 -8.83 18.17
N VAL A 60 13.16 -10.03 18.60
CA VAL A 60 14.57 -10.41 18.62
C VAL A 60 14.80 -11.56 17.67
N PHE A 61 15.81 -11.42 16.81
CA PHE A 61 16.18 -12.47 15.87
C PHE A 61 16.58 -13.74 16.64
N PRO A 62 15.96 -14.89 16.34
CA PRO A 62 16.49 -16.18 16.72
C PRO A 62 17.78 -16.46 15.94
N LYS A 63 18.33 -17.66 16.07
CA LYS A 63 19.51 -18.05 15.31
C LYS A 63 19.30 -17.83 13.82
N SER A 64 20.08 -16.94 13.22
CA SER A 64 19.94 -16.59 11.81
C SER A 64 21.24 -16.11 11.21
N LEU A 65 21.66 -16.75 10.12
CA LEU A 65 22.84 -16.38 9.36
C LEU A 65 22.43 -15.68 8.07
N LEU A 66 23.07 -14.58 7.77
CA LEU A 66 22.86 -13.78 6.57
C LEU A 66 24.13 -13.81 5.70
N PRO A 67 24.12 -14.57 4.58
CA PRO A 67 25.26 -14.66 3.67
C PRO A 67 25.69 -13.31 3.09
N PRO A 68 26.94 -13.18 2.62
CA PRO A 68 27.42 -12.00 1.90
C PRO A 68 26.52 -11.68 0.70
N GLY A 69 26.11 -10.41 0.55
CA GLY A 69 25.17 -10.00 -0.50
C GLY A 69 23.79 -10.66 -0.40
N GLY A 70 23.49 -11.35 0.70
CA GLY A 70 22.25 -12.06 0.92
C GLY A 70 21.17 -11.17 1.53
N PHE A 71 19.93 -11.64 1.41
CA PHE A 71 18.72 -10.99 1.91
C PHE A 71 18.04 -11.85 2.98
N LYS A 72 17.36 -11.20 3.93
CA LYS A 72 16.53 -11.84 4.94
C LYS A 72 15.17 -11.17 4.98
N LEU A 73 14.16 -11.85 4.46
CA LEU A 73 12.76 -11.45 4.62
C LEU A 73 12.23 -11.84 6.01
N VAL A 74 11.57 -10.91 6.68
CA VAL A 74 10.85 -11.10 7.93
C VAL A 74 9.44 -10.54 7.77
N PHE A 75 8.41 -11.37 7.96
CA PHE A 75 7.02 -10.93 7.93
C PHE A 75 6.68 -10.14 9.21
N ALA A 76 6.29 -8.89 9.06
CA ALA A 76 5.73 -8.07 10.13
C ALA A 76 4.22 -8.36 10.28
N SER A 77 3.90 -9.57 10.74
CA SER A 77 2.52 -10.10 10.75
C SER A 77 1.81 -10.00 12.09
N GLY A 78 2.53 -9.79 13.19
CA GLY A 78 2.01 -9.92 14.55
C GLY A 78 1.96 -11.36 15.09
N LYS A 79 2.26 -12.38 14.28
CA LYS A 79 2.12 -13.81 14.66
C LYS A 79 3.24 -14.32 15.57
N ASN A 80 4.41 -13.68 15.56
CA ASN A 80 5.58 -14.05 16.36
C ASN A 80 6.05 -15.51 16.17
N TYR A 81 6.47 -15.87 14.96
CA TYR A 81 7.00 -17.21 14.62
C TYR A 81 8.54 -17.14 14.53
N PRO A 82 9.29 -17.59 15.55
CA PRO A 82 10.76 -17.51 15.58
C PRO A 82 11.45 -18.81 15.08
N THR A 83 10.77 -19.66 14.31
CA THR A 83 11.28 -20.99 13.95
C THR A 83 12.32 -20.92 12.84
N GLU A 84 13.53 -21.44 13.10
CA GLU A 84 14.61 -21.57 12.10
C GLU A 84 14.17 -22.50 10.95
N GLY A 85 14.53 -22.14 9.71
CA GLY A 85 14.17 -22.91 8.49
C GLY A 85 12.85 -22.50 7.83
N GLN A 86 12.16 -21.49 8.36
CA GLN A 86 10.99 -20.86 7.75
C GLN A 86 11.17 -19.32 7.75
N HIS A 87 10.30 -18.59 7.03
CA HIS A 87 10.25 -17.14 7.18
C HIS A 87 9.87 -16.77 8.62
N PHE A 88 10.59 -15.79 9.17
CA PHE A 88 10.30 -15.30 10.50
C PHE A 88 9.09 -14.38 10.48
N HIS A 89 8.37 -14.35 11.60
CA HIS A 89 7.27 -13.42 11.82
C HIS A 89 7.52 -12.61 13.08
N THR A 90 7.43 -11.29 13.00
CA THR A 90 7.49 -10.43 14.18
C THR A 90 6.17 -10.49 14.97
N ASN A 91 6.19 -9.94 16.18
CA ASN A 91 5.03 -9.72 17.04
C ASN A 91 4.32 -8.37 16.78
N PHE A 92 4.71 -7.64 15.73
CA PHE A 92 4.10 -6.37 15.33
C PHE A 92 3.77 -6.35 13.82
N LYS A 93 3.09 -5.30 13.38
CA LYS A 93 2.76 -5.02 11.97
C LYS A 93 3.28 -3.64 11.57
N ILE A 94 3.31 -3.35 10.27
CA ILE A 94 3.76 -2.04 9.79
C ILE A 94 2.57 -1.14 9.46
N LYS A 95 2.58 0.10 9.93
CA LYS A 95 1.59 1.11 9.57
C LYS A 95 1.84 1.60 8.14
N SER A 96 0.90 1.32 7.24
CA SER A 96 0.91 1.85 5.86
C SER A 96 0.89 3.37 5.74
N ALA A 97 0.52 4.09 6.81
CA ALA A 97 0.61 5.55 6.89
C ALA A 97 2.04 6.09 7.03
N GLY A 98 3.00 5.22 7.33
CA GLY A 98 4.38 5.57 7.64
C GLY A 98 4.69 5.42 9.12
N GLU A 99 5.83 4.82 9.43
CA GLU A 99 6.42 4.73 10.77
C GLU A 99 7.92 4.41 10.70
N THR A 100 8.59 4.45 11.85
CA THR A 100 10.02 4.13 11.89
C THR A 100 10.22 2.64 12.09
N VAL A 101 11.11 2.04 11.30
CA VAL A 101 11.61 0.68 11.50
C VAL A 101 13.08 0.77 11.89
N LEU A 102 13.48 0.04 12.94
CA LEU A 102 14.81 0.05 13.52
C LEU A 102 15.39 -1.35 13.52
N LEU A 103 16.69 -1.44 13.21
CA LEU A 103 17.51 -2.63 13.38
C LEU A 103 18.62 -2.29 14.40
N SER A 104 18.72 -3.04 15.49
CA SER A 104 19.73 -2.86 16.52
C SER A 104 20.60 -4.10 16.71
N ASP A 105 21.87 -3.88 17.05
CA ASP A 105 22.77 -4.96 17.44
C ASP A 105 22.43 -5.51 18.85
N PRO A 106 22.97 -6.69 19.23
CA PRO A 106 22.76 -7.26 20.55
C PRO A 106 23.32 -6.42 21.71
N ALA A 107 24.18 -5.43 21.44
CA ALA A 107 24.69 -4.50 22.44
C ALA A 107 23.74 -3.32 22.68
N GLY A 108 22.64 -3.22 21.92
CA GLY A 108 21.64 -2.15 22.03
C GLY A 108 21.94 -0.91 21.19
N SER A 109 22.87 -0.98 20.25
CA SER A 109 23.14 0.11 19.30
C SER A 109 22.26 -0.04 18.07
N VAL A 110 21.62 1.04 17.64
CA VAL A 110 20.89 1.06 16.36
C VAL A 110 21.90 1.02 15.21
N VAL A 111 21.89 -0.05 14.42
CA VAL A 111 22.78 -0.24 13.27
C VAL A 111 22.18 0.30 11.98
N ASP A 112 20.85 0.28 11.86
CA ASP A 112 20.14 0.94 10.77
C ASP A 112 18.74 1.38 11.19
N ARG A 113 18.21 2.39 10.51
CA ARG A 113 16.84 2.86 10.70
C ARG A 113 16.28 3.43 9.40
N VAL A 114 14.98 3.34 9.24
CA VAL A 114 14.24 4.04 8.18
C VAL A 114 12.93 4.57 8.75
N SER A 115 12.62 5.82 8.42
CA SER A 115 11.27 6.34 8.60
C SER A 115 10.51 6.12 7.30
N THR A 116 9.58 5.18 7.29
CA THR A 116 8.75 4.93 6.13
C THR A 116 7.79 6.10 5.92
N VAL A 117 7.54 6.38 4.66
CA VAL A 117 6.47 7.28 4.21
C VAL A 117 5.18 6.47 4.07
N ARG A 118 4.07 7.11 3.64
CA ARG A 118 2.87 6.36 3.29
C ARG A 118 3.18 5.39 2.14
N ILE A 119 3.09 4.09 2.40
CA ILE A 119 3.26 3.03 1.41
C ILE A 119 1.86 2.53 1.02
N ALA A 120 1.50 2.69 -0.25
CA ALA A 120 0.24 2.15 -0.76
C ALA A 120 0.32 0.62 -0.89
N SER A 121 -0.83 -0.06 -0.91
CA SER A 121 -0.89 -1.52 -1.03
C SER A 121 -0.14 -2.02 -2.27
N ASP A 122 0.63 -3.10 -2.07
CA ASP A 122 1.51 -3.74 -3.06
C ASP A 122 2.60 -2.86 -3.67
N TYR A 123 2.87 -1.69 -3.08
CA TYR A 123 4.11 -0.97 -3.29
C TYR A 123 5.08 -1.27 -2.14
N SER A 124 6.37 -1.26 -2.44
CA SER A 124 7.40 -1.30 -1.41
C SER A 124 8.20 -0.01 -1.38
N TRP A 125 8.89 0.23 -0.27
CA TRP A 125 9.85 1.30 -0.08
C TRP A 125 11.20 0.64 0.16
N GLY A 126 12.19 0.89 -0.69
CA GLY A 126 13.48 0.20 -0.59
C GLY A 126 14.68 1.00 -1.11
N ARG A 127 15.87 0.55 -0.76
CA ARG A 127 17.14 1.15 -1.18
C ARG A 127 17.48 0.76 -2.61
N GLN A 128 17.93 1.71 -3.42
CA GLN A 128 18.43 1.41 -4.76
C GLN A 128 19.75 2.15 -5.03
N PRO A 129 20.87 1.45 -5.33
CA PRO A 129 21.05 -0.01 -5.26
C PRO A 129 20.93 -0.56 -3.82
N ASP A 130 20.95 -1.89 -3.65
CA ASP A 130 20.85 -2.52 -2.33
C ASP A 130 21.86 -1.94 -1.34
N GLY A 131 21.39 -1.60 -0.13
CA GLY A 131 22.21 -0.98 0.90
C GLY A 131 22.64 0.49 0.64
N ALA A 132 22.23 1.14 -0.44
CA ALA A 132 22.50 2.56 -0.70
C ALA A 132 21.74 3.50 0.26
N ALA A 133 22.16 4.75 0.36
CA ALA A 133 21.52 5.72 1.24
C ALA A 133 20.12 6.15 0.77
N ASP A 134 19.90 6.17 -0.55
CA ASP A 134 18.67 6.64 -1.17
C ASP A 134 17.59 5.56 -1.18
N TRP A 135 16.35 5.99 -0.94
CA TRP A 135 15.17 5.12 -0.92
C TRP A 135 14.18 5.54 -2.01
N PHE A 136 13.53 4.54 -2.58
CA PHE A 136 12.58 4.68 -3.68
C PHE A 136 11.36 3.80 -3.44
N PHE A 137 10.24 4.19 -4.05
CA PHE A 137 9.08 3.33 -4.17
C PHE A 137 9.29 2.36 -5.32
N PHE A 138 8.83 1.13 -5.15
CA PHE A 138 8.74 0.14 -6.23
C PHE A 138 7.28 -0.28 -6.41
N ASP A 139 6.83 -0.25 -7.66
CA ASP A 139 5.57 -0.86 -8.12
C ASP A 139 5.74 -2.34 -8.49
N VAL A 140 6.99 -2.79 -8.61
CA VAL A 140 7.40 -4.18 -8.72
C VAL A 140 8.40 -4.47 -7.59
N PRO A 141 7.90 -4.90 -6.41
CA PRO A 141 8.73 -5.25 -5.25
C PRO A 141 9.64 -6.44 -5.53
N THR A 142 10.73 -6.57 -4.77
CA THR A 142 11.82 -7.53 -5.03
C THR A 142 12.17 -8.42 -3.83
N PRO A 143 11.19 -9.02 -3.12
CA PRO A 143 11.48 -9.80 -1.92
C PRO A 143 12.49 -10.92 -2.20
N GLU A 144 13.48 -11.03 -1.32
CA GLU A 144 14.59 -11.98 -1.33
C GLU A 144 15.58 -11.83 -2.51
N THR A 145 15.52 -10.70 -3.23
CA THR A 145 16.35 -10.43 -4.40
C THR A 145 16.80 -8.97 -4.45
N SER A 146 17.76 -8.64 -5.31
CA SER A 146 18.21 -7.26 -5.48
C SER A 146 17.14 -6.32 -6.02
N ASN A 147 17.10 -5.10 -5.48
CA ASN A 147 16.20 -4.01 -5.90
C ASN A 147 16.62 -3.41 -7.26
N VAL A 148 16.41 -4.16 -8.35
CA VAL A 148 16.82 -3.77 -9.72
C VAL A 148 15.67 -3.29 -10.61
N THR A 149 14.45 -3.26 -10.09
CA THR A 149 13.26 -2.74 -10.77
C THR A 149 13.26 -1.21 -10.81
N ALA A 150 12.30 -0.59 -11.50
CA ALA A 150 12.24 0.87 -11.58
C ALA A 150 11.90 1.47 -10.21
N GLY A 151 12.80 2.30 -9.68
CA GLY A 151 12.57 3.08 -8.46
C GLY A 151 11.94 4.45 -8.76
N TYR A 152 10.97 4.85 -7.94
CA TYR A 152 10.28 6.14 -8.06
C TYR A 152 10.42 6.97 -6.78
N THR A 153 10.56 8.28 -6.93
CA THR A 153 10.77 9.17 -5.76
C THR A 153 9.47 9.63 -5.10
N ALA A 154 8.35 9.58 -5.84
CA ALA A 154 7.05 10.02 -5.34
C ALA A 154 5.89 9.47 -6.18
N PHE A 155 4.68 9.67 -5.64
CA PHE A 155 3.42 9.54 -6.38
C PHE A 155 3.04 10.88 -7.01
N SER A 156 2.28 10.82 -8.10
CA SER A 156 1.67 12.00 -8.72
C SER A 156 0.70 12.68 -7.74
N ALA A 157 0.61 14.02 -7.80
CA ALA A 157 -0.22 14.81 -6.88
C ALA A 157 -1.70 14.40 -6.96
N PRO A 158 -2.47 14.43 -5.86
CA PRO A 158 -3.89 14.06 -5.92
C PRO A 158 -4.69 14.97 -6.85
N VAL A 159 -5.86 14.47 -7.25
CA VAL A 159 -6.89 15.26 -7.94
C VAL A 159 -7.81 15.90 -6.92
N GLU A 160 -8.35 17.06 -7.26
CA GLU A 160 -9.34 17.79 -6.47
C GLU A 160 -10.59 18.02 -7.31
N PHE A 161 -11.74 17.63 -6.78
CA PHE A 161 -13.03 17.73 -7.46
C PHE A 161 -13.69 19.04 -7.03
N SER A 162 -14.21 19.81 -7.99
CA SER A 162 -14.90 21.08 -7.71
C SER A 162 -16.21 20.93 -6.94
N GLN A 163 -16.78 19.72 -6.91
CA GLN A 163 -18.00 19.39 -6.19
C GLN A 163 -17.77 18.10 -5.40
N SER A 164 -18.26 18.04 -4.17
CA SER A 164 -18.24 16.82 -3.37
C SER A 164 -19.27 15.80 -3.89
N GLY A 165 -19.07 14.52 -3.63
CA GLY A 165 -20.12 13.51 -3.81
C GLY A 165 -21.39 13.85 -3.01
N GLY A 166 -22.56 13.45 -3.49
CA GLY A 166 -23.82 13.71 -2.80
C GLY A 166 -25.05 13.79 -3.68
N PHE A 167 -26.14 14.29 -3.10
CA PHE A 167 -27.43 14.46 -3.78
C PHE A 167 -27.53 15.81 -4.49
N TYR A 168 -27.98 15.77 -5.75
CA TYR A 168 -28.20 16.96 -6.57
C TYR A 168 -29.53 16.87 -7.28
N ARG A 169 -30.31 17.96 -7.26
CA ARG A 169 -31.63 18.01 -7.95
C ARG A 169 -31.52 18.16 -9.47
N ASN A 170 -30.41 18.71 -9.95
CA ASN A 170 -30.20 19.02 -11.36
C ASN A 170 -28.87 18.46 -11.82
N SER A 171 -28.67 18.41 -13.15
CA SER A 171 -27.35 18.11 -13.71
C SER A 171 -26.30 19.11 -13.21
N LEU A 172 -25.09 18.63 -12.93
CA LEU A 172 -23.95 19.46 -12.54
C LEU A 172 -22.82 19.37 -13.58
N LEU A 173 -21.95 20.37 -13.53
CA LEU A 173 -20.71 20.41 -14.31
C LEU A 173 -19.55 20.20 -13.34
N LEU A 174 -18.82 19.09 -13.48
CA LEU A 174 -17.74 18.69 -12.61
C LEU A 174 -16.40 19.09 -13.22
N GLU A 175 -15.73 20.03 -12.56
CA GLU A 175 -14.32 20.34 -12.82
C GLU A 175 -13.40 19.48 -11.94
N ILE A 176 -12.28 19.04 -12.50
CA ILE A 176 -11.24 18.28 -11.81
C ILE A 176 -9.93 19.02 -11.99
N THR A 177 -9.20 19.24 -10.90
CA THR A 177 -7.92 19.94 -10.91
C THR A 177 -6.84 19.11 -10.22
N SER A 178 -5.57 19.47 -10.38
CA SER A 178 -4.47 18.92 -9.59
C SER A 178 -3.42 19.99 -9.40
N ALA A 179 -2.75 19.98 -8.25
CA ALA A 179 -1.61 20.85 -7.97
C ALA A 179 -0.30 20.35 -8.62
N GLY A 180 -0.30 19.15 -9.21
CA GLY A 180 0.88 18.57 -9.87
C GLY A 180 1.24 19.30 -11.17
N GLN A 181 2.49 19.71 -11.29
CA GLN A 181 3.00 20.22 -12.57
C GLN A 181 2.97 19.10 -13.62
N GLU A 182 2.53 19.43 -14.83
CA GLU A 182 2.52 18.52 -15.98
C GLU A 182 1.72 17.21 -15.77
N ALA A 183 0.81 17.19 -14.80
CA ALA A 183 0.01 16.02 -14.49
C ALA A 183 -1.14 15.84 -15.50
N GLU A 184 -1.19 14.68 -16.16
CA GLU A 184 -2.38 14.26 -16.90
C GLU A 184 -3.43 13.73 -15.92
N ILE A 185 -4.66 14.24 -16.00
CA ILE A 185 -5.78 13.73 -15.21
C ILE A 185 -6.54 12.71 -16.06
N ARG A 186 -6.70 11.49 -15.56
CA ARG A 186 -7.51 10.44 -16.20
C ARG A 186 -8.66 10.05 -15.30
N TYR A 187 -9.80 9.72 -15.90
CA TYR A 187 -10.99 9.35 -15.15
C TYR A 187 -11.79 8.22 -15.81
N THR A 188 -12.65 7.60 -15.01
CA THR A 188 -13.57 6.54 -15.39
C THR A 188 -14.96 6.83 -14.83
N LEU A 189 -15.99 6.31 -15.50
CA LEU A 189 -17.40 6.46 -15.14
C LEU A 189 -18.11 5.12 -14.97
N ASP A 190 -17.38 4.02 -15.09
CA ASP A 190 -17.84 2.62 -15.04
C ASP A 190 -17.34 1.90 -13.78
N CYS A 191 -16.89 2.66 -12.78
CA CYS A 191 -16.27 2.20 -11.55
C CYS A 191 -14.93 1.47 -11.71
N SER A 192 -14.32 1.38 -12.89
CA SER A 192 -12.95 0.86 -13.04
C SER A 192 -11.90 1.83 -12.46
N GLU A 193 -10.74 1.33 -12.05
CA GLU A 193 -9.63 2.20 -11.64
C GLU A 193 -9.04 2.92 -12.86
N PRO A 194 -8.91 4.26 -12.84
CA PRO A 194 -8.36 4.96 -13.99
C PRO A 194 -6.92 4.56 -14.23
N ASP A 195 -6.58 4.13 -15.43
CA ASP A 195 -5.22 3.84 -15.89
C ASP A 195 -4.76 4.87 -16.94
N GLN A 196 -3.59 4.63 -17.55
CA GLN A 196 -3.06 5.51 -18.60
C GLN A 196 -3.90 5.50 -19.89
N ASN A 197 -4.72 4.46 -20.10
CA ASN A 197 -5.60 4.30 -21.26
C ASN A 197 -7.00 4.87 -21.02
N SER A 198 -7.32 5.23 -19.78
CA SER A 198 -8.60 5.81 -19.39
C SER A 198 -8.80 7.19 -20.00
N ILE A 199 -10.02 7.71 -19.87
CA ILE A 199 -10.42 8.95 -20.54
C ILE A 199 -9.58 10.12 -20.01
N LEU A 200 -8.90 10.83 -20.92
CA LEU A 200 -8.17 12.05 -20.60
C LEU A 200 -9.14 13.18 -20.26
N TYR A 201 -9.02 13.73 -19.05
CA TYR A 201 -9.77 14.90 -18.64
C TYR A 201 -9.20 16.15 -19.32
N SER A 202 -10.03 16.79 -20.15
CA SER A 202 -9.67 18.01 -20.89
C SER A 202 -10.77 19.08 -20.84
N ILE A 203 -11.99 18.69 -20.51
CA ILE A 203 -13.15 19.56 -20.33
C ILE A 203 -13.97 19.10 -19.13
N PRO A 204 -14.72 20.00 -18.46
CA PRO A 204 -15.59 19.63 -17.35
C PRO A 204 -16.63 18.55 -17.72
N ILE A 205 -16.87 17.63 -16.80
CA ILE A 205 -17.76 16.48 -17.01
C ILE A 205 -19.19 16.88 -16.67
N ARG A 206 -20.12 16.74 -17.61
CA ARG A 206 -21.55 16.98 -17.36
C ARG A 206 -22.20 15.74 -16.76
N ILE A 207 -22.57 15.79 -15.49
CA ILE A 207 -23.24 14.68 -14.80
C ILE A 207 -24.75 14.93 -14.81
N GLN A 208 -25.50 14.06 -15.49
CA GLN A 208 -26.95 14.23 -15.72
C GLN A 208 -27.82 13.14 -15.09
N LYS A 209 -27.19 12.10 -14.54
CA LYS A 209 -27.81 10.97 -13.87
C LYS A 209 -26.84 10.47 -12.79
N THR A 210 -27.33 9.62 -11.89
CA THR A 210 -26.49 8.99 -10.87
C THR A 210 -25.22 8.37 -11.49
N THR A 211 -24.06 8.83 -11.05
CA THR A 211 -22.75 8.49 -11.65
C THR A 211 -21.67 8.45 -10.57
N VAL A 212 -20.84 7.41 -10.60
CA VAL A 212 -19.58 7.37 -9.85
C VAL A 212 -18.47 7.88 -10.77
N VAL A 213 -17.73 8.88 -10.31
CA VAL A 213 -16.55 9.39 -11.01
C VAL A 213 -15.32 9.00 -10.22
N ARG A 214 -14.40 8.26 -10.85
CA ARG A 214 -13.08 7.94 -10.28
C ARG A 214 -12.03 8.66 -11.12
N ALA A 215 -11.07 9.32 -10.50
CA ALA A 215 -9.98 9.98 -11.21
C ALA A 215 -8.66 9.92 -10.44
N ARG A 216 -7.55 9.96 -11.18
CA ARG A 216 -6.20 10.18 -10.63
C ARG A 216 -5.31 10.85 -11.68
N THR A 217 -4.13 11.24 -11.22
CA THR A 217 -3.10 11.89 -12.03
C THR A 217 -2.01 10.93 -12.47
N PHE A 218 -1.38 11.27 -13.58
CA PHE A 218 -0.20 10.62 -14.12
C PHE A 218 0.82 11.69 -14.49
N THR A 219 1.97 11.65 -13.85
CA THR A 219 3.12 12.50 -14.16
C THR A 219 4.29 11.61 -14.57
N ALA A 220 4.96 11.95 -15.68
CA ALA A 220 6.10 11.16 -16.16
C ALA A 220 7.19 11.03 -15.08
N GLY A 221 7.68 9.80 -14.86
CA GLY A 221 8.71 9.51 -13.87
C GLY A 221 8.22 9.40 -12.43
N LEU A 222 6.91 9.56 -12.17
CA LEU A 222 6.29 9.33 -10.86
C LEU A 222 5.31 8.15 -10.92
N LEU A 223 5.02 7.58 -9.75
CA LEU A 223 3.93 6.62 -9.62
C LEU A 223 2.57 7.30 -9.83
N PRO A 224 1.53 6.56 -10.28
CA PRO A 224 0.18 7.12 -10.44
C PRO A 224 -0.36 7.69 -9.13
N GLY A 225 -1.05 8.84 -9.20
CA GLY A 225 -1.63 9.46 -8.02
C GLY A 225 -2.70 8.60 -7.35
N LYS A 226 -3.07 8.96 -6.12
CA LYS A 226 -4.18 8.30 -5.42
C LYS A 226 -5.48 8.45 -6.22
N VAL A 227 -6.22 7.36 -6.37
CA VAL A 227 -7.58 7.39 -6.91
C VAL A 227 -8.51 8.14 -5.95
N THR A 228 -9.10 9.22 -6.43
CA THR A 228 -10.19 9.93 -5.77
C THR A 228 -11.50 9.50 -6.42
N THR A 229 -12.52 9.27 -5.61
CA THR A 229 -13.81 8.76 -6.07
C THR A 229 -14.93 9.56 -5.41
N HIS A 230 -15.95 9.89 -6.20
CA HIS A 230 -17.18 10.50 -5.71
C HIS A 230 -18.40 9.95 -6.45
N THR A 231 -19.45 9.71 -5.70
CA THR A 231 -20.78 9.33 -6.17
C THR A 231 -21.66 10.57 -6.21
N TYR A 232 -22.21 10.87 -7.37
CA TYR A 232 -23.20 11.92 -7.57
C TYR A 232 -24.55 11.27 -7.79
N LEU A 233 -25.50 11.54 -6.90
CA LEU A 233 -26.88 11.05 -6.94
C LEU A 233 -27.74 12.16 -7.54
N ILE A 234 -28.10 12.04 -8.83
CA ILE A 234 -28.82 13.10 -9.56
C ILE A 234 -30.30 12.74 -9.63
N ASP A 235 -31.16 13.68 -9.21
CA ASP A 235 -32.62 13.53 -9.15
C ASP A 235 -33.08 12.35 -8.28
N GLU A 236 -32.23 11.96 -7.33
CA GLU A 236 -32.53 10.94 -6.32
C GLU A 236 -32.98 11.62 -5.02
N THR A 237 -33.89 10.98 -4.29
CA THR A 237 -34.28 11.40 -2.95
C THR A 237 -34.32 10.21 -2.01
N SER A 238 -33.84 10.40 -0.78
CA SER A 238 -33.92 9.37 0.26
C SER A 238 -34.29 10.00 1.60
N THR A 239 -35.11 9.30 2.39
CA THR A 239 -35.39 9.63 3.79
C THR A 239 -34.52 8.81 4.76
N LEU A 240 -33.67 7.93 4.23
CA LEU A 240 -32.72 7.12 4.97
C LEU A 240 -31.29 7.47 4.54
N PRO A 241 -30.28 7.27 5.40
CA PRO A 241 -28.89 7.37 4.98
C PRO A 241 -28.62 6.45 3.78
N VAL A 242 -27.82 6.92 2.83
CA VAL A 242 -27.45 6.15 1.62
C VAL A 242 -25.98 5.81 1.67
N ILE A 243 -25.67 4.53 1.46
CA ILE A 243 -24.31 4.03 1.32
C ILE A 243 -24.03 3.80 -0.17
N SER A 244 -22.96 4.39 -0.68
CA SER A 244 -22.39 4.06 -1.98
C SER A 244 -21.13 3.22 -1.81
N LEU A 245 -21.12 2.07 -2.49
CA LEU A 245 -19.98 1.15 -2.56
C LEU A 245 -19.53 1.08 -4.02
N SER A 246 -18.27 1.43 -4.28
CA SER A 246 -17.71 1.39 -5.63
C SER A 246 -16.38 0.65 -5.68
N THR A 247 -16.24 -0.24 -6.66
CA THR A 247 -15.06 -1.07 -6.86
C THR A 247 -14.97 -1.49 -8.32
N ASN A 248 -13.83 -2.05 -8.72
CA ASN A 248 -13.68 -2.63 -10.06
C ASN A 248 -14.68 -3.78 -10.22
N ARG A 249 -15.31 -3.86 -11.40
CA ARG A 249 -16.29 -4.90 -11.71
C ARG A 249 -15.74 -6.31 -11.45
N GLU A 250 -14.47 -6.54 -11.78
CA GLU A 250 -13.78 -7.82 -11.60
C GLU A 250 -13.72 -8.26 -10.14
N HIS A 251 -13.62 -7.34 -9.18
CA HIS A 251 -13.64 -7.67 -7.76
C HIS A 251 -14.97 -8.29 -7.31
N LEU A 252 -16.05 -8.06 -8.05
CA LEU A 252 -17.36 -8.63 -7.76
C LEU A 252 -17.63 -9.88 -8.60
N PHE A 253 -17.21 -9.88 -9.87
CA PHE A 253 -17.71 -10.84 -10.88
C PHE A 253 -16.64 -11.61 -11.65
N ASP A 254 -15.34 -11.43 -11.37
CA ASP A 254 -14.33 -12.28 -11.98
C ASP A 254 -14.51 -13.75 -11.55
N LYS A 255 -14.30 -14.67 -12.47
CA LYS A 255 -14.58 -16.10 -12.22
C LYS A 255 -13.64 -16.72 -11.19
N ASN A 256 -12.43 -16.20 -11.06
CA ASN A 256 -11.41 -16.75 -10.17
C ASN A 256 -11.20 -15.90 -8.92
N THR A 257 -11.62 -14.63 -8.96
CA THR A 257 -11.31 -13.62 -7.92
C THR A 257 -12.49 -12.68 -7.59
N GLY A 258 -13.68 -12.86 -8.18
CA GLY A 258 -14.87 -12.06 -7.88
C GLY A 258 -15.70 -12.56 -6.69
N ILE A 259 -16.01 -11.68 -5.74
CA ILE A 259 -16.71 -12.01 -4.48
C ILE A 259 -18.01 -12.82 -4.69
N TYR A 260 -18.76 -12.56 -5.77
CA TYR A 260 -20.00 -13.30 -6.04
C TYR A 260 -19.77 -14.68 -6.65
N GLU A 261 -18.68 -14.89 -7.38
CA GLU A 261 -18.41 -16.14 -8.11
C GLU A 261 -17.71 -17.20 -7.23
N ASN A 262 -17.06 -16.78 -6.14
CA ASN A 262 -16.25 -17.65 -5.28
C ASN A 262 -16.54 -17.37 -3.80
N PHE A 263 -17.82 -17.46 -3.46
CA PHE A 263 -18.35 -17.05 -2.16
C PHE A 263 -17.87 -17.90 -0.97
N TRP A 264 -17.12 -18.97 -1.20
CA TRP A 264 -16.57 -19.90 -0.21
C TRP A 264 -15.17 -19.53 0.27
N ASP A 265 -14.47 -18.64 -0.43
CA ASP A 265 -13.15 -18.18 -0.01
C ASP A 265 -13.24 -16.85 0.78
N ASP A 266 -12.35 -16.69 1.76
CA ASP A 266 -12.19 -15.45 2.51
C ASP A 266 -11.39 -14.43 1.69
N TRP A 267 -12.10 -13.45 1.14
CA TRP A 267 -11.51 -12.45 0.26
C TRP A 267 -11.73 -11.02 0.74
N GLU A 268 -10.69 -10.23 0.56
CA GLU A 268 -10.75 -8.78 0.68
C GLU A 268 -10.56 -8.16 -0.70
N ARG A 269 -11.39 -7.17 -1.02
CA ARG A 269 -11.24 -6.38 -2.24
C ARG A 269 -11.25 -4.90 -1.89
N PRO A 270 -10.42 -4.08 -2.56
CA PRO A 270 -10.44 -2.66 -2.34
C PRO A 270 -11.79 -2.11 -2.78
N ILE A 271 -12.43 -1.33 -1.90
CA ILE A 271 -13.68 -0.65 -2.18
C ILE A 271 -13.52 0.83 -1.82
N HIS A 272 -14.30 1.68 -2.46
CA HIS A 272 -14.50 3.04 -2.00
C HIS A 272 -15.91 3.15 -1.42
N PHE A 273 -15.98 3.70 -0.21
CA PHE A 273 -17.20 3.82 0.59
C PHE A 273 -17.55 5.30 0.81
N GLU A 274 -18.79 5.66 0.51
CA GLU A 274 -19.38 6.96 0.85
C GLU A 274 -20.70 6.75 1.58
N LEU A 275 -20.86 7.44 2.71
CA LEU A 275 -22.11 7.53 3.46
C LEU A 275 -22.67 8.93 3.30
N PHE A 276 -23.90 9.01 2.80
CA PHE A 276 -24.68 10.23 2.67
C PHE A 276 -25.77 10.22 3.74
N GLU A 277 -25.61 11.08 4.75
CA GLU A 277 -26.57 11.22 5.83
C GLU A 277 -27.84 11.95 5.39
N THR A 278 -28.93 11.73 6.12
CA THR A 278 -30.23 12.36 5.82
C THR A 278 -30.24 13.89 5.95
N ASP A 279 -29.29 14.46 6.69
CA ASP A 279 -29.11 15.91 6.86
C ASP A 279 -28.19 16.54 5.80
N GLY A 280 -27.74 15.74 4.81
CA GLY A 280 -26.81 16.16 3.76
C GLY A 280 -25.35 16.17 4.17
N ARG A 281 -25.00 15.75 5.41
CA ARG A 281 -23.61 15.52 5.79
C ARG A 281 -23.06 14.29 5.07
N GLN A 282 -21.83 14.39 4.60
CA GLN A 282 -21.11 13.31 3.93
C GLN A 282 -20.02 12.79 4.85
N ALA A 283 -19.96 11.47 5.03
CA ALA A 283 -18.81 10.78 5.58
C ALA A 283 -18.20 9.91 4.48
N THR A 284 -17.00 10.24 4.03
CA THR A 284 -16.27 9.48 3.02
C THR A 284 -15.13 8.73 3.68
N VAL A 285 -15.04 7.42 3.44
CA VAL A 285 -13.96 6.57 3.92
C VAL A 285 -13.53 5.64 2.78
N SER A 286 -12.26 5.71 2.36
CA SER A 286 -11.69 4.66 1.49
C SER A 286 -11.09 3.58 2.38
N THR A 287 -11.79 2.46 2.55
CA THR A 287 -11.33 1.26 3.28
C THR A 287 -11.48 0.01 2.41
N GLY A 288 -10.74 -1.06 2.67
CA GLY A 288 -11.05 -2.37 2.09
C GLY A 288 -12.43 -2.85 2.54
N ALA A 289 -13.13 -3.62 1.69
CA ALA A 289 -14.26 -4.43 2.11
C ALA A 289 -13.79 -5.87 2.27
N SER A 290 -13.94 -6.40 3.48
CA SER A 290 -13.73 -7.81 3.77
C SER A 290 -15.07 -8.52 3.92
N ARG A 291 -15.14 -9.74 3.42
CA ARG A 291 -16.19 -10.68 3.77
C ARG A 291 -15.51 -11.86 4.43
N SER A 292 -15.81 -12.09 5.72
CA SER A 292 -15.42 -13.30 6.43
C SER A 292 -16.54 -14.34 6.28
N ALA A 293 -16.19 -15.53 5.81
CA ALA A 293 -17.01 -16.71 5.83
C ALA A 293 -17.19 -17.13 7.29
N VAL A 294 -18.29 -16.70 7.90
CA VAL A 294 -18.79 -17.35 9.12
C VAL A 294 -19.44 -18.66 8.66
N GLY A 295 -18.69 -19.75 8.82
CA GLY A 295 -19.15 -21.14 8.70
C GLY A 295 -18.78 -21.91 9.95
#